data_AF-A0A8J7WL39-F1
#
_entry.id   AF-A0A8J7WL39-F1
#
_cell.length_a   1.000
_cell.length_b   1.000
_cell.length_c   1.000
_cell.angle_alpha   90.00
_cell.angle_beta   90.00
_cell.angle_gamma   90.00
#
_symmetry.space_group_name_H-M   'P 1'
#
loop_
_entity.id
_entity.type
_entity.pdbx_description
1 polymer ?
#
loop_
_entity_poly.entity_id
_entity_poly.type
_entity_poly.pdbx_seq_one_letter_code
_entity_poly.pdbx_strand_id
1 'polypeptide(L)' 'MPRKSRPVVVEPDPCPACQGSGQTAQPVTRRRGTVRGQMGVCLACLGTGTADNAPAIASTARPHL' A
#
# COMPACT_ATOMS: atom_id res chain seq x y z
N MET A 1 -4.90 19.19 -34.47
CA MET A 1 -3.73 18.63 -33.75
C MET A 1 -4.21 17.99 -32.47
N PRO A 2 -3.93 16.70 -32.20
CA PRO A 2 -4.33 16.07 -30.94
C PRO A 2 -3.48 16.64 -29.80
N ARG A 3 -4.12 17.24 -28.78
CA ARG A 3 -3.43 17.65 -27.56
C ARG A 3 -3.01 16.39 -26.83
N LYS A 4 -1.70 16.22 -26.62
CA LYS A 4 -1.14 15.19 -25.72
C LYS A 4 -1.66 15.47 -24.31
N SER A 5 -2.56 14.63 -23.82
CA SER A 5 -2.95 14.61 -22.42
C SER A 5 -1.75 14.16 -21.60
N ARG A 6 -1.27 15.02 -20.70
CA ARG A 6 -0.26 14.65 -19.72
C ARG A 6 -0.90 13.62 -18.77
N PRO A 7 -0.26 12.44 -18.54
CA PRO A 7 -0.78 11.51 -17.55
C PRO A 7 -0.73 12.20 -16.17
N VAL A 8 -1.89 12.24 -15.52
CA VAL A 8 -1.98 12.66 -14.12
C VAL A 8 -1.48 11.48 -13.31
N VAL A 9 -0.33 11.65 -12.65
CA VAL A 9 0.14 10.69 -11.65
C VAL A 9 -0.79 10.84 -10.46
N VAL A 10 -1.67 9.86 -10.25
CA VAL A 10 -2.44 9.75 -9.01
C VAL A 10 -1.53 9.04 -8.03
N GLU A 11 -1.08 9.76 -6.99
CA GLU A 11 -0.34 9.14 -5.91
C GLU A 11 -1.25 8.10 -5.23
N PRO A 12 -0.75 6.89 -4.95
CA PRO A 12 -1.55 5.87 -4.31
C PRO A 12 -1.93 6.29 -2.89
N ASP A 13 -3.19 6.07 -2.51
CA ASP A 13 -3.69 6.41 -1.18
C ASP A 13 -2.91 5.66 -0.09
N PRO A 14 -2.72 6.25 1.10
CA PRO A 14 -2.08 5.57 2.22
C PRO A 14 -2.90 4.36 2.67
N CYS A 15 -2.23 3.27 3.03
CA CYS A 15 -2.87 2.06 3.52
C CYS A 15 -3.62 2.36 4.84
N PRO A 16 -4.94 2.15 4.94
CA PRO A 16 -5.71 2.50 6.13
C PRO A 16 -5.33 1.68 7.37
N ALA A 17 -4.80 0.47 7.19
CA ALA A 17 -4.44 -0.43 8.29
C ALA A 17 -3.15 -0.01 9.01
N CYS A 18 -2.20 0.61 8.30
CA CYS A 18 -0.92 1.05 8.86
C CYS A 18 -0.67 2.55 8.70
N GLN A 19 -1.63 3.29 8.15
CA GLN A 19 -1.60 4.73 7.96
C GLN A 19 -0.36 5.22 7.19
N GLY A 20 0.07 4.47 6.17
CA GLY A 20 1.27 4.82 5.40
C GLY A 20 2.58 4.23 5.93
N SER A 21 2.64 3.71 7.15
CA SER A 21 3.91 3.28 7.76
C SER A 21 4.48 1.96 7.25
N GLY A 22 3.64 1.12 6.64
CA GLY A 22 4.00 -0.26 6.24
C GLY A 22 4.20 -1.22 7.42
N GLN A 23 4.02 -0.76 8.66
CA GLN A 23 4.25 -1.55 9.87
C GLN A 23 3.07 -1.47 10.83
N THR A 24 2.90 -2.51 11.65
CA THR A 24 1.87 -2.56 12.70
C THR A 24 2.49 -3.02 14.01
N ALA A 25 2.09 -2.42 15.13
CA ALA A 25 2.55 -2.84 16.44
C ALA A 25 1.67 -3.99 16.95
N GLN A 26 2.29 -5.14 17.20
CA GLN A 26 1.64 -6.31 17.78
C GLN A 26 1.93 -6.38 19.30
N PRO A 27 0.89 -6.45 20.15
CA PRO A 27 1.07 -6.66 21.58
C PRO A 27 1.59 -8.09 21.81
N VAL A 28 2.85 -8.22 22.21
CA VAL A 28 3.43 -9.50 22.60
C VAL A 28 3.30 -9.67 24.11
N THR A 29 2.59 -10.71 24.53
CA THR A 29 2.51 -11.09 25.95
C THR A 29 3.51 -12.21 26.23
N ARG A 30 4.33 -12.04 27.27
CA ARG A 30 5.15 -13.12 27.85
C ARG A 30 4.77 -13.29 29.31
N ARG A 31 4.91 -14.52 29.82
CA ARG A 31 4.64 -14.90 31.22
C ARG A 31 5.42 -14.09 32.29
N ARG A 32 6.40 -13.24 31.93
CA ARG A 32 7.29 -12.55 32.88
C ARG A 32 7.52 -11.05 32.61
N GLY A 33 6.61 -10.36 31.91
CA GLY A 33 6.66 -8.90 31.80
C GLY A 33 6.16 -8.34 30.46
N THR A 34 5.75 -7.08 30.48
CA THR A 34 5.37 -6.29 29.31
C THR A 34 6.61 -5.86 28.54
N VAL A 35 6.79 -6.39 27.34
CA VAL A 35 7.78 -5.86 26.38
C VAL A 35 7.08 -4.81 25.52
N ARG A 36 7.80 -3.76 25.08
CA ARG A 36 7.30 -2.84 24.04
C ARG A 36 6.82 -3.69 22.85
N GLY A 37 5.61 -3.42 22.34
CA GLY A 37 5.00 -4.21 21.27
C GLY A 37 5.97 -4.45 20.11
N GLN A 38 5.97 -5.64 19.54
CA GLN A 38 6.81 -5.93 18.39
C GLN A 38 6.25 -5.24 17.15
N MET A 39 7.10 -4.55 16.40
CA MET A 39 6.73 -4.05 15.09
C MET A 39 6.77 -5.21 14.10
N GLY A 40 5.66 -5.44 13.41
CA GLY A 40 5.54 -6.41 12.33
C GLY A 40 5.18 -5.71 11.02
N VAL A 41 5.41 -6.40 9.90
CA VAL A 41 5.00 -5.91 8.57
C VAL A 41 3.48 -5.80 8.50
N CYS A 42 2.97 -4.71 7.94
CA CYS A 42 1.54 -4.59 7.68
C CYS A 42 1.14 -5.55 6.56
N LEU A 43 0.39 -6.59 6.91
CA LEU A 43 -0.05 -7.61 5.96
C LEU A 43 -1.11 -7.09 4.97
N ALA A 44 -1.81 -6.01 5.29
CA ALA A 44 -2.83 -5.43 4.41
C ALA A 44 -2.23 -4.74 3.17
N CYS A 45 -1.00 -4.23 3.27
CA CYS A 45 -0.27 -3.62 2.15
C CYS A 45 1.07 -4.30 1.88
N LEU A 46 1.33 -5.45 2.51
CA LEU A 46 2.58 -6.20 2.40
C LEU A 46 3.84 -5.34 2.69
N GLY A 47 3.70 -4.33 3.55
CA GLY A 47 4.78 -3.42 3.91
C GLY A 47 5.01 -2.23 2.97
N THR A 48 4.22 -2.06 1.91
CA THR A 48 4.38 -0.93 0.97
C THR A 48 3.93 0.41 1.57
N GLY A 49 3.06 0.37 2.58
CA GLY A 49 2.48 1.57 3.18
C GLY A 49 1.36 2.19 2.35
N THR A 50 1.17 1.79 1.10
CA THR A 50 0.12 2.29 0.22
C THR A 50 -1.03 1.28 0.12
N ALA A 51 -2.26 1.76 -0.01
CA ALA A 51 -3.36 0.90 -0.43
C ALA A 51 -3.08 0.51 -1.88
N ASP A 52 -3.12 -0.79 -2.19
CA ASP A 52 -3.14 -1.31 -3.57
C ASP A 52 -4.47 -0.98 -4.27
N ASN A 53 -4.93 0.27 -4.17
CA ASN A 53 -5.81 0.85 -5.17
C ASN A 53 -4.90 1.27 -6.33
N ALA A 54 -4.34 0.29 -7.04
CA ALA A 54 -3.65 0.57 -8.28
C ALA A 54 -4.61 1.41 -9.13
N PRO A 55 -4.22 2.61 -9.61
CA PRO A 55 -4.87 3.07 -10.82
C PRO A 55 -4.49 1.99 -11.82
N ALA A 56 -5.47 1.15 -12.15
CA ALA A 56 -5.36 0.25 -13.27
C ALA A 56 -4.83 1.12 -14.40
N ILE A 57 -3.56 0.94 -14.75
CA ILE A 57 -3.04 1.37 -16.03
C ILE A 57 -4.13 0.96 -17.00
N ALA A 58 -4.83 1.93 -17.58
CA ALA A 58 -5.87 1.67 -18.54
C ALA A 58 -5.19 0.85 -19.63
N SER A 59 -5.36 -0.47 -19.56
CA SER A 59 -4.65 -1.44 -20.38
C SER A 59 -5.36 -1.49 -21.73
N THR A 60 -5.49 -0.33 -22.36
CA THR A 60 -5.93 -0.19 -23.75
C THR A 60 -4.72 -0.32 -24.64
N ALA A 61 -4.20 -1.54 -24.78
CA ALA A 61 -3.35 -1.92 -25.90
C ALA A 61 -3.16 -3.44 -25.99
N ARG A 62 -4.23 -4.18 -26.31
CA ARG A 62 -4.10 -5.47 -27.03
C ARG A 62 -5.18 -5.56 -28.10
N PRO A 63 -4.94 -5.12 -29.35
CA PRO A 63 -5.57 -5.78 -30.46
C PRO A 63 -4.81 -7.10 -30.68
N HIS A 64 -5.48 -8.22 -30.42
CA HIS A 64 -5.12 -9.48 -31.04
C HIS A 64 -5.48 -9.37 -32.52
N LEU A 65 -4.47 -9.45 -33.39
CA LEU A 65 -4.57 -9.84 -34.80
C LEU A 65 -3.24 -10.46 -35.21
#